data_AF-Q6NEW1-F1
#
_entry.id   AF-Q6NEW1-F1
#
_cell.length_a   1.000
_cell.length_b   1.000
_cell.length_c   1.000
_cell.angle_alpha   90.00
_cell.angle_beta   90.00
_cell.angle_gamma   90.00
#
_symmetry.space_group_name_H-M   'P 1'
#
loop_
_entity.id
_entity.type
_entity.pdbx_description
1 polymer ?
#
loop_
_entity_poly.entity_id
_entity_poly.type
_entity_poly.pdbx_seq_one_letter_code
_entity_poly.pdbx_strand_id
1 'polypeptide(L)'
;MVVFVASSRWDPSPDVIGQLCCLVSGGRSVPSTALKLGLSLSAAYRLAREYQLPVRVQTSTSASVTKSIETLWKQDVKPSDISTRLNVGTSVVYRIGIELGLWQRNPHGRRASATSRRCEYVMLRFGAMSRKDTAKVVGINPRETLDIDKGVTKLNGVGRVPCVPDEPDTELYKRLMQVVPYVDGRQAVPVEVIPQHAIDKRMSPR
;
A
#
# COMPACT_ATOMS: atom_id res chain seq x y z
N MET A 1 52.11 -30.27 3.47
CA MET A 1 51.41 -28.98 3.66
C MET A 1 50.07 -29.30 4.30
N VAL A 2 49.99 -29.24 5.63
CA VAL A 2 48.77 -29.57 6.38
C VAL A 2 47.92 -28.31 6.41
N VAL A 3 46.84 -28.29 5.65
CA VAL A 3 45.86 -27.21 5.69
C VAL A 3 45.07 -27.36 6.98
N PHE A 4 45.41 -26.56 7.99
CA PHE A 4 44.54 -26.34 9.12
C PHE A 4 43.31 -25.56 8.62
N VAL A 5 42.20 -26.26 8.41
CA VAL A 5 40.89 -25.60 8.33
C VAL A 5 40.59 -25.09 9.73
N ALA A 6 40.73 -23.78 9.90
CA ALA A 6 40.29 -23.07 11.09
C ALA A 6 38.80 -23.37 11.29
N SER A 7 38.49 -24.34 12.16
CA SER A 7 37.12 -24.56 12.63
C SER A 7 36.71 -23.30 13.35
N SER A 8 35.92 -22.48 12.66
CA SER A 8 35.31 -21.33 13.26
C SER A 8 34.43 -21.86 14.40
N ARG A 9 34.52 -21.25 15.58
CA ARG A 9 33.86 -21.68 16.83
C ARG A 9 32.31 -21.67 16.74
N TRP A 10 31.77 -21.49 15.54
CA TRP A 10 30.40 -21.13 15.21
C TRP A 10 29.83 -21.92 14.03
N ASP A 11 30.59 -22.83 13.43
CA ASP A 11 30.05 -23.69 12.38
C ASP A 11 29.51 -24.99 13.02
N PRO A 12 28.19 -25.21 12.97
CA PRO A 12 27.59 -26.40 13.54
C PRO A 12 28.02 -27.64 12.76
N SER A 13 28.04 -28.79 13.43
CA SER A 13 28.40 -30.06 12.80
C SER A 13 27.48 -30.37 11.61
N PRO A 14 27.97 -31.10 10.59
CA PRO A 14 27.17 -31.47 9.43
C PRO A 14 25.87 -32.21 9.79
N ASP A 15 25.87 -32.97 10.90
CA ASP A 15 24.67 -33.64 11.42
C ASP A 15 23.59 -32.65 11.87
N VAL A 16 23.99 -31.57 12.54
CA VAL A 16 23.08 -30.51 13.00
C VAL A 16 22.50 -29.74 11.82
N ILE A 17 23.31 -29.51 10.78
CA ILE A 17 22.85 -28.92 9.51
C ILE A 17 21.82 -29.83 8.83
N GLY A 18 22.10 -31.14 8.74
CA GLY A 18 21.16 -32.11 8.19
C GLY A 18 19.83 -32.15 8.93
N GLN A 19 19.86 -32.13 10.27
CA GLN A 19 18.65 -32.08 11.11
C GLN A 19 17.87 -30.77 10.92
N LEU A 20 18.54 -29.62 10.79
CA LEU A 20 17.91 -28.34 10.48
C LEU A 20 17.16 -28.43 9.13
N CYS A 21 17.82 -28.93 8.09
CA CYS A 21 17.23 -29.08 6.76
C CYS A 21 16.00 -29.99 6.76
N CYS A 22 16.09 -31.16 7.41
CA CYS A 22 14.97 -32.10 7.50
C CYS A 22 13.77 -31.50 8.26
N LEU A 23 14.01 -30.83 9.39
CA LEU A 23 12.93 -30.28 10.21
C LEU A 23 12.24 -29.07 9.55
N VAL A 24 13.01 -28.18 8.91
CA VAL A 24 12.46 -27.01 8.23
C VAL A 24 11.74 -27.42 6.93
N SER A 25 12.29 -28.38 6.17
CA SER A 25 11.61 -28.94 4.99
C SER A 25 10.34 -29.71 5.37
N GLY A 26 10.32 -30.33 6.55
CA GLY A 26 9.12 -30.93 7.16
C GLY A 26 8.10 -29.93 7.72
N GLY A 27 8.27 -28.63 7.47
CA GLY A 27 7.30 -27.59 7.80
C GLY A 27 7.48 -26.92 9.16
N ARG A 28 8.55 -27.22 9.92
CA ARG A 28 8.84 -26.48 11.16
C ARG A 28 9.46 -25.12 10.87
N SER A 29 9.23 -24.18 11.79
CA SER A 29 9.82 -22.84 11.69
C SER A 29 11.32 -22.87 11.95
N VAL A 30 12.08 -22.05 11.22
CA VAL A 30 13.52 -21.85 11.46
C VAL A 30 13.80 -21.48 12.93
N PRO A 31 13.05 -20.56 13.58
CA PRO A 31 13.24 -20.26 15.00
C PRO A 31 13.02 -21.45 15.94
N SER A 32 11.93 -22.21 15.74
CA SER A 32 11.62 -23.37 16.59
C SER A 32 12.66 -24.48 16.45
N THR A 33 13.18 -24.65 15.24
CA THR A 33 14.20 -25.65 14.92
C THR A 33 15.55 -25.23 15.49
N ALA A 34 15.90 -23.94 15.39
CA ALA A 34 17.10 -23.38 16.00
C ALA A 34 17.15 -23.59 17.51
N LEU A 35 16.03 -23.28 18.20
CA LEU A 35 15.91 -23.49 19.65
C LEU A 35 16.07 -24.96 20.01
N LYS A 36 15.46 -25.89 19.25
CA LYS A 36 15.58 -27.33 19.48
C LYS A 36 17.01 -27.86 19.29
N LEU A 37 17.75 -27.29 18.34
CA LEU A 37 19.11 -27.71 18.00
C LEU A 37 20.20 -26.93 18.76
N GLY A 38 19.82 -26.02 19.68
CA GLY A 38 20.77 -25.18 20.42
C GLY A 38 21.53 -24.20 19.54
N LEU A 39 21.01 -23.87 18.35
CA LEU A 39 21.64 -22.92 17.43
C LEU A 39 21.24 -21.49 17.76
N SER A 40 22.17 -20.56 17.57
CA SER A 40 21.82 -19.14 17.54
C SER A 40 20.88 -18.86 16.36
N LEU A 41 19.93 -17.93 16.54
CA LEU A 41 19.00 -17.56 15.46
C LEU A 41 19.74 -17.03 14.23
N SER A 42 20.84 -16.29 14.42
CA SER A 42 21.68 -15.79 13.33
C SER A 42 22.30 -16.92 12.50
N ALA A 43 22.84 -17.95 13.16
CA ALA A 43 23.39 -19.13 12.47
C ALA A 43 22.30 -19.91 11.74
N ALA A 44 21.13 -20.11 12.36
CA ALA A 44 20.02 -20.82 11.76
C ALA A 44 19.46 -20.10 10.51
N TYR A 45 19.31 -18.77 10.54
CA TYR A 45 18.88 -18.01 9.36
C TYR A 45 19.96 -17.93 8.27
N ARG A 46 21.25 -17.88 8.64
CA ARG A 46 22.36 -17.97 7.68
C ARG A 46 22.30 -19.29 6.92
N LEU A 47 22.24 -20.41 7.64
CA LEU A 47 22.13 -21.75 7.06
C LEU A 47 20.83 -21.91 6.25
N ALA A 48 19.70 -21.39 6.74
CA ALA A 48 18.45 -21.45 6.00
C ALA A 48 18.52 -20.70 4.66
N ARG A 49 19.31 -19.62 4.56
CA ARG A 49 19.54 -18.94 3.28
C ARG A 49 20.51 -19.72 2.39
N GLU A 50 21.59 -20.22 2.96
CA GLU A 50 22.62 -21.00 2.26
C GLU A 50 22.03 -22.27 1.61
N TYR A 51 21.21 -23.00 2.36
CA TYR A 51 20.52 -24.21 1.91
C TYR A 51 19.13 -23.95 1.30
N GLN A 52 18.79 -22.69 1.02
CA GLN A 52 17.52 -22.26 0.39
C GLN A 52 16.25 -22.84 1.06
N LEU A 53 16.29 -23.00 2.38
CA LEU A 53 15.19 -23.55 3.16
C LEU A 53 14.00 -22.56 3.22
N PRO A 54 12.75 -23.05 3.34
CA PRO A 54 11.57 -22.19 3.48
C PRO A 54 11.58 -21.45 4.82
N VAL A 55 12.19 -20.26 4.82
CA VAL A 55 12.35 -19.40 6.01
C VAL A 55 11.00 -18.96 6.59
N ARG A 56 9.98 -18.85 5.73
CA ARG A 56 8.60 -18.58 6.15
C ARG A 56 7.86 -19.89 6.34
N VAL A 57 7.43 -20.15 7.57
CA VAL A 57 6.36 -21.13 7.81
C VAL A 57 5.15 -20.68 7.03
N GLN A 58 4.77 -21.46 6.01
CA GLN A 58 3.42 -21.40 5.51
C GLN A 58 2.53 -21.91 6.64
N THR A 59 1.95 -20.98 7.41
CA THR A 59 0.81 -21.31 8.26
C THR A 59 -0.27 -21.77 7.31
N SER A 60 -0.46 -23.08 7.18
CA SER A 60 -1.53 -23.65 6.38
C SER A 60 -2.85 -23.19 7.00
N THR A 61 -3.46 -22.20 6.39
CA THR A 61 -4.83 -21.83 6.73
C THR A 61 -5.70 -23.00 6.28
N SER A 62 -6.55 -23.52 7.18
CA SER A 62 -7.45 -24.63 6.87
C SER A 62 -8.19 -24.37 5.56
N ALA A 63 -8.29 -25.39 4.70
CA ALA A 63 -8.96 -25.29 3.41
C ALA A 63 -10.40 -24.76 3.53
N SER A 64 -11.11 -25.07 4.63
CA SER A 64 -12.46 -24.54 4.86
C SER A 64 -12.48 -23.04 5.13
N VAL A 65 -11.48 -22.52 5.84
CA VAL A 65 -11.33 -21.10 6.14
C VAL A 65 -10.96 -20.33 4.87
N THR A 66 -10.06 -20.88 4.05
CA THR A 66 -9.69 -20.29 2.76
C THR A 66 -10.92 -20.17 1.84
N LYS A 67 -11.74 -21.22 1.75
CA LYS A 67 -12.98 -21.22 0.95
C LYS A 67 -14.03 -20.23 1.48
N SER A 68 -14.12 -20.09 2.80
CA SER A 68 -15.01 -19.10 3.44
C SER A 68 -14.55 -17.66 3.16
N ILE A 69 -13.24 -17.41 3.23
CA ILE A 69 -12.62 -16.12 2.88
C ILE A 69 -12.87 -15.80 1.40
N GLU A 70 -12.64 -16.76 0.49
CA GLU A 70 -12.91 -16.60 -0.94
C GLU A 70 -14.37 -16.23 -1.22
N THR A 71 -15.32 -16.91 -0.57
CA THR A 71 -16.75 -16.66 -0.74
C THR A 71 -17.10 -15.23 -0.32
N LEU A 72 -16.57 -14.77 0.81
CA LEU A 72 -16.81 -13.41 1.30
C LEU A 72 -16.14 -12.33 0.43
N TRP A 73 -14.95 -12.60 -0.12
CA TRP A 73 -14.33 -11.72 -1.11
C TRP A 73 -15.20 -11.58 -2.37
N LYS A 74 -15.75 -12.68 -2.89
CA LYS A 74 -16.66 -12.67 -4.05
C LYS A 74 -17.98 -11.94 -3.78
N GLN A 75 -18.36 -11.79 -2.51
CA GLN A 75 -19.50 -11.00 -2.06
C GLN A 75 -19.14 -9.52 -1.79
N ASP A 76 -17.94 -9.09 -2.16
CA ASP A 76 -17.43 -7.72 -1.94
C ASP A 76 -17.42 -7.28 -0.47
N VAL A 77 -17.26 -8.23 0.45
CA VAL A 77 -17.15 -7.94 1.88
C VAL A 77 -15.78 -7.37 2.21
N LYS A 78 -15.73 -6.29 2.99
CA LYS A 78 -14.46 -5.64 3.36
C LYS A 78 -13.56 -6.58 4.17
N PRO A 79 -12.23 -6.56 3.97
CA PRO A 79 -11.29 -7.45 4.67
C PRO A 79 -11.35 -7.38 6.20
N SER A 80 -11.66 -6.21 6.77
CA SER A 80 -11.89 -6.03 8.22
C SER A 80 -13.09 -6.83 8.71
N ASP A 81 -14.14 -6.88 7.92
CA ASP A 81 -15.41 -7.52 8.28
C ASP A 81 -15.27 -9.04 8.12
N ILE A 82 -14.56 -9.49 7.07
CA ILE A 82 -14.14 -10.90 6.91
C ILE A 82 -13.32 -11.37 8.11
N SER A 83 -12.32 -10.57 8.50
CA SER A 83 -11.46 -10.86 9.66
C SER A 83 -12.27 -11.03 10.94
N THR A 84 -13.23 -10.12 11.17
CA THR A 84 -14.11 -10.16 12.35
C THR A 84 -15.06 -11.35 12.32
N ARG A 85 -15.70 -11.63 11.17
CA ARG A 85 -16.67 -12.73 11.00
C ARG A 85 -16.04 -14.10 11.16
N LEU A 86 -14.83 -14.29 10.65
CA LEU A 86 -14.16 -15.59 10.67
C LEU A 86 -13.18 -15.74 11.84
N ASN A 87 -13.02 -14.70 12.67
CA ASN A 87 -12.02 -14.64 13.74
C ASN A 87 -10.61 -14.99 13.24
N VAL A 88 -10.24 -14.43 12.08
CA VAL A 88 -8.93 -14.64 11.45
C VAL A 88 -8.23 -13.30 11.36
N GLY A 89 -6.91 -13.25 11.60
CA GLY A 89 -6.14 -12.01 11.44
C GLY A 89 -6.28 -11.40 10.04
N THR A 90 -6.45 -10.08 9.95
CA THR A 90 -6.58 -9.32 8.70
C THR A 90 -5.44 -9.60 7.71
N SER A 91 -4.21 -9.82 8.20
CA SER A 91 -3.06 -10.19 7.36
C SER A 91 -3.28 -11.49 6.57
N VAL A 92 -3.98 -12.47 7.14
CA VAL A 92 -4.29 -13.74 6.47
C VAL A 92 -5.35 -13.53 5.40
N VAL A 93 -6.37 -12.71 5.68
CA VAL A 93 -7.42 -12.35 4.71
C VAL A 93 -6.80 -11.68 3.47
N TYR A 94 -5.90 -10.72 3.68
CA TYR A 94 -5.18 -10.09 2.56
C TYR A 94 -4.27 -11.07 1.83
N ARG A 95 -3.52 -11.91 2.54
CA ARG A 95 -2.66 -12.92 1.92
C ARG A 95 -3.45 -13.83 0.98
N ILE A 96 -4.57 -14.38 1.46
CA ILE A 96 -5.44 -15.26 0.67
C ILE A 96 -6.07 -14.48 -0.50
N GLY A 97 -6.51 -13.24 -0.27
CA GLY A 97 -7.02 -12.39 -1.36
C GLY A 97 -5.99 -12.15 -2.46
N ILE A 98 -4.70 -11.97 -2.11
CA ILE A 98 -3.59 -11.84 -3.07
C ILE A 98 -3.36 -13.17 -3.81
N GLU A 99 -3.25 -14.27 -3.08
CA GLU A 99 -3.01 -15.61 -3.64
C GLU A 99 -4.10 -16.04 -4.63
N LEU A 100 -5.34 -15.67 -4.36
CA LEU A 100 -6.50 -15.93 -5.24
C LEU A 100 -6.69 -14.88 -6.35
N GLY A 101 -5.86 -13.84 -6.40
CA GLY A 101 -5.99 -12.73 -7.35
C GLY A 101 -7.22 -11.84 -7.13
N LEU A 102 -7.96 -12.04 -6.04
CA LEU A 102 -9.17 -11.28 -5.67
C LEU A 102 -8.82 -9.89 -5.12
N TRP A 103 -7.57 -9.69 -4.69
CA TRP A 103 -7.07 -8.40 -4.25
C TRP A 103 -5.70 -8.12 -4.87
N GLN A 104 -5.63 -7.03 -5.64
CA GLN A 104 -4.37 -6.54 -6.16
C GLN A 104 -3.81 -5.47 -5.23
N ARG A 105 -2.55 -5.66 -4.81
CA ARG A 105 -1.82 -4.62 -4.10
C ARG A 105 -1.58 -3.46 -5.05
N ASN A 106 -1.85 -2.23 -4.61
CA ASN A 106 -1.50 -1.07 -5.43
C ASN A 106 0.02 -1.11 -5.74
N PRO A 107 0.42 -1.12 -7.03
CA PRO A 107 1.81 -1.28 -7.45
C PRO A 107 2.71 -0.14 -6.97
N HIS A 108 2.15 1.06 -6.81
CA HIS A 108 2.86 2.26 -6.38
C HIS A 108 2.83 2.47 -4.86
N GLY A 109 2.17 1.55 -4.13
CA GLY A 109 2.07 1.60 -2.68
C GLY A 109 0.95 2.50 -2.15
N ARG A 110 0.83 2.56 -0.81
CA ARG A 110 -0.31 3.20 -0.14
C ARG A 110 -0.35 4.72 -0.32
N ARG A 111 0.79 5.39 -0.36
CA ARG A 111 0.84 6.85 -0.45
C ARG A 111 0.50 7.34 -1.85
N ALA A 112 1.07 6.71 -2.87
CA ALA A 112 0.68 6.89 -4.27
C ALA A 112 -0.82 6.76 -4.47
N SER A 113 -1.42 5.68 -3.96
CA SER A 113 -2.88 5.48 -4.00
C SER A 113 -3.68 6.59 -3.31
N ALA A 114 -3.12 7.21 -2.28
CA ALA A 114 -3.74 8.35 -1.61
C ALA A 114 -3.63 9.62 -2.46
N THR A 115 -2.49 9.85 -3.14
CA THR A 115 -2.34 10.92 -4.14
C THR A 115 -3.35 10.76 -5.27
N SER A 116 -3.47 9.56 -5.87
CA SER A 116 -4.43 9.31 -6.96
C SER A 116 -5.87 9.59 -6.55
N ARG A 117 -6.30 9.13 -5.37
CA ARG A 117 -7.62 9.45 -4.83
C ARG A 117 -7.82 10.94 -4.58
N ARG A 118 -6.78 11.66 -4.15
CA ARG A 118 -6.87 13.13 -4.03
C ARG A 118 -7.05 13.80 -5.38
N CYS A 119 -6.33 13.37 -6.42
CA CYS A 119 -6.51 13.87 -7.78
C CYS A 119 -7.93 13.62 -8.29
N GLU A 120 -8.45 12.39 -8.13
CA GLU A 120 -9.81 12.03 -8.53
C GLU A 120 -10.86 12.87 -7.79
N TYR A 121 -10.71 13.04 -6.48
CA TYR A 121 -11.57 13.93 -5.68
C TYR A 121 -11.55 15.35 -6.23
N VAL A 122 -10.37 15.92 -6.46
CA VAL A 122 -10.26 17.30 -6.97
C VAL A 122 -10.86 17.45 -8.37
N MET A 123 -10.66 16.46 -9.26
CA MET A 123 -11.27 16.44 -10.60
C MET A 123 -12.80 16.45 -10.55
N LEU A 124 -13.40 15.63 -9.70
CA LEU A 124 -14.86 15.61 -9.51
C LEU A 124 -15.38 16.93 -8.91
N ARG A 125 -14.58 17.59 -8.06
CA ARG A 125 -14.90 18.93 -7.54
C ARG A 125 -14.89 20.00 -8.64
N PHE A 126 -13.97 19.92 -9.60
CA PHE A 126 -14.02 20.75 -10.81
C PHE A 126 -15.28 20.52 -11.63
N GLY A 127 -15.81 19.29 -11.63
CA GLY A 127 -17.11 18.93 -12.21
C GLY A 127 -18.34 19.41 -11.41
N ALA A 128 -18.16 20.37 -10.49
CA ALA A 128 -19.21 20.95 -9.64
C ALA A 128 -19.91 19.97 -8.66
N MET A 129 -19.37 18.77 -8.46
CA MET A 129 -19.91 17.82 -7.49
C MET A 129 -19.66 18.29 -6.05
N SER A 130 -20.60 18.11 -5.12
CA SER A 130 -20.41 18.56 -3.73
C SER A 130 -19.26 17.81 -3.02
N ARG A 131 -18.60 18.44 -2.04
CA ARG A 131 -17.53 17.81 -1.24
C ARG A 131 -17.94 16.47 -0.64
N LYS A 132 -19.19 16.38 -0.16
CA LYS A 132 -19.73 15.20 0.50
C LYS A 132 -19.94 14.06 -0.49
N ASP A 133 -20.50 14.35 -1.65
CA ASP A 133 -20.78 13.35 -2.68
C ASP A 133 -19.47 12.87 -3.31
N THR A 134 -18.55 13.79 -3.61
CA THR A 134 -17.23 13.44 -4.13
C THR A 134 -16.46 12.55 -3.16
N ALA A 135 -16.44 12.89 -1.86
CA ALA A 135 -15.76 12.08 -0.86
C ALA A 135 -16.34 10.66 -0.78
N LYS A 136 -17.67 10.53 -0.90
CA LYS A 136 -18.35 9.24 -0.92
C LYS A 136 -17.95 8.40 -2.14
N VAL A 137 -17.93 9.01 -3.33
CA VAL A 137 -17.57 8.34 -4.59
C VAL A 137 -16.13 7.83 -4.54
N VAL A 138 -15.19 8.65 -4.07
CA VAL A 138 -13.74 8.35 -4.09
C VAL A 138 -13.29 7.55 -2.85
N GLY A 139 -14.20 7.31 -1.88
CA GLY A 139 -13.88 6.58 -0.66
C GLY A 139 -12.91 7.34 0.26
N ILE A 140 -13.06 8.66 0.35
CA ILE A 140 -12.31 9.54 1.25
C ILE A 140 -13.17 9.86 2.47
N ASN A 141 -12.54 10.00 3.64
CA ASN A 141 -13.25 10.42 4.84
C ASN A 141 -13.77 11.86 4.67
N PRO A 142 -15.07 12.14 4.83
CA PRO A 142 -15.62 13.49 4.70
C PRO A 142 -14.96 14.53 5.61
N ARG A 143 -14.32 14.13 6.72
CA ARG A 143 -13.59 15.04 7.62
C ARG A 143 -12.27 15.55 7.03
N GLU A 144 -11.71 14.85 6.05
CA GLU A 144 -10.43 15.16 5.43
C GLU A 144 -10.58 16.07 4.19
N THR A 145 -11.79 16.23 3.66
CA THR A 145 -12.03 16.95 2.40
C THR A 145 -11.60 18.41 2.45
N LEU A 146 -11.78 19.08 3.59
CA LEU A 146 -11.32 20.46 3.78
C LEU A 146 -9.80 20.57 3.73
N ASP A 147 -9.10 19.59 4.28
CA ASP A 147 -7.64 19.55 4.27
C ASP A 147 -7.14 19.27 2.84
N ILE A 148 -7.83 18.40 2.09
CA ILE A 148 -7.55 18.14 0.67
C ILE A 148 -7.75 19.38 -0.18
N ASP A 149 -8.88 20.10 -0.03
CA ASP A 149 -9.15 21.36 -0.74
C ASP A 149 -8.07 22.42 -0.48
N LYS A 150 -7.40 22.36 0.68
CA LYS A 150 -6.31 23.27 1.06
C LYS A 150 -4.93 22.73 0.69
N GLY A 151 -4.84 21.54 0.11
CA GLY A 151 -3.57 20.89 -0.22
C GLY A 151 -2.76 20.46 0.99
N VAL A 152 -3.40 20.22 2.14
CA VAL A 152 -2.73 19.84 3.40
C VAL A 152 -3.10 18.42 3.83
N THR A 153 -2.26 17.85 4.69
CA THR A 153 -2.49 16.57 5.36
C THR A 153 -2.24 16.73 6.85
N LYS A 154 -3.07 16.09 7.68
CA LYS A 154 -2.83 16.00 9.12
C LYS A 154 -1.83 14.89 9.42
N LEU A 155 -0.71 15.26 10.03
CA LEU A 155 0.28 14.34 10.59
C LEU A 155 0.16 14.32 12.11
N ASN A 156 0.14 13.13 12.70
CA ASN A 156 0.09 12.96 14.15
C ASN A 156 1.36 13.56 14.78
N GLY A 157 1.18 14.38 15.82
CA GLY A 157 2.28 15.05 16.52
C GLY A 157 2.84 16.31 15.83
N VAL A 158 2.56 16.51 14.54
CA VAL A 158 3.07 17.68 13.77
C VAL A 158 1.96 18.66 13.40
N GLY A 159 0.70 18.20 13.30
CA GLY A 159 -0.43 19.03 12.90
C GLY A 159 -0.68 19.00 11.40
N ARG A 160 -1.17 20.10 10.82
CA ARG A 160 -1.45 20.19 9.38
C ARG A 160 -0.22 20.68 8.64
N VAL A 161 0.25 19.90 7.68
CA VAL A 161 1.39 20.24 6.82
C VAL A 161 0.99 20.19 5.34
N PRO A 162 1.71 20.90 4.45
CA PRO A 162 1.53 20.72 3.01
C PRO A 162 1.61 19.25 2.61
N CYS A 163 0.67 18.81 1.78
CA CYS A 163 0.66 17.45 1.26
C CYS A 163 1.80 17.30 0.24
N VAL A 164 2.69 16.34 0.48
CA VAL A 164 3.72 15.93 -0.49
C VAL A 164 3.12 14.80 -1.33
N PRO A 165 2.88 14.99 -2.64
CA PRO A 165 2.36 13.94 -3.50
C PRO A 165 3.45 12.91 -3.85
N ASP A 166 3.08 11.64 -3.78
CA ASP A 166 3.88 10.54 -4.35
C ASP A 166 3.45 10.20 -5.79
N GLU A 167 4.38 9.67 -6.58
CA GLU A 167 4.16 9.19 -7.95
C GLU A 167 3.05 8.12 -8.04
N PRO A 168 2.35 7.98 -9.18
CA PRO A 168 2.62 8.60 -10.49
C PRO A 168 1.98 9.99 -10.67
N ASP A 169 1.01 10.36 -9.83
CA ASP A 169 0.14 11.51 -10.09
C ASP A 169 0.68 12.85 -9.55
N THR A 170 1.98 12.94 -9.27
CA THR A 170 2.63 14.13 -8.70
C THR A 170 2.35 15.40 -9.51
N GLU A 171 2.57 15.35 -10.83
CA GLU A 171 2.39 16.51 -11.71
C GLU A 171 0.93 16.87 -11.89
N LEU A 172 0.05 15.87 -11.99
CA LEU A 172 -1.38 16.08 -12.03
C LEU A 172 -1.86 16.76 -10.74
N TYR A 173 -1.44 16.25 -9.58
CA TYR A 173 -1.80 16.81 -8.28
C TYR A 173 -1.38 18.28 -8.17
N LYS A 174 -0.13 18.62 -8.56
CA LYS A 174 0.36 20.01 -8.56
C LYS A 174 -0.51 20.92 -9.42
N ARG A 175 -0.83 20.52 -10.64
CA ARG A 175 -1.70 21.29 -11.56
C ARG A 175 -3.09 21.47 -10.98
N LEU A 176 -3.69 20.40 -10.47
CA LEU A 176 -5.01 20.45 -9.86
C LEU A 176 -5.03 21.43 -8.66
N MET A 177 -4.05 21.34 -7.77
CA MET A 177 -3.97 22.23 -6.60
C MET A 177 -3.81 23.72 -6.95
N GLN A 178 -3.22 24.06 -8.09
CA GLN A 178 -3.16 25.46 -8.57
C GLN A 178 -4.54 26.01 -8.96
N VAL A 179 -5.45 25.14 -9.40
CA VAL A 179 -6.76 25.55 -9.94
C VAL A 179 -7.89 25.37 -8.91
N VAL A 180 -7.69 24.53 -7.88
CA VAL A 180 -8.66 24.29 -6.79
C VAL A 180 -9.22 25.57 -6.15
N PRO A 181 -8.44 26.64 -5.91
CA PRO A 181 -8.96 27.90 -5.36
C PRO A 181 -10.06 28.56 -6.20
N TYR A 182 -10.14 28.29 -7.50
CA TYR A 182 -11.17 28.84 -8.38
C TYR A 182 -12.46 28.01 -8.37
N VAL A 183 -12.44 26.82 -7.77
CA VAL A 183 -13.62 25.96 -7.60
C VAL A 183 -14.54 26.57 -6.55
N ASP A 184 -15.84 26.57 -6.82
CA ASP A 184 -16.89 27.22 -6.03
C ASP A 184 -16.80 28.76 -5.95
N GLY A 185 -15.99 29.42 -6.79
CA GLY A 185 -15.88 30.89 -6.77
C GLY A 185 -15.17 31.46 -5.53
N ARG A 186 -14.34 30.67 -4.83
CA ARG A 186 -13.55 31.16 -3.68
C ARG A 186 -12.56 32.25 -4.08
N GLN A 187 -12.11 32.23 -5.32
CA GLN A 187 -11.32 33.26 -5.94
C GLN A 187 -11.92 33.59 -7.30
N ALA A 188 -12.21 34.87 -7.54
CA ALA A 188 -12.60 35.33 -8.86
C ALA A 188 -11.41 35.12 -9.82
N VAL A 189 -11.66 34.47 -10.95
CA VAL A 189 -10.69 34.45 -12.03
C VAL A 189 -10.60 35.88 -12.57
N PRO A 190 -9.40 36.49 -12.66
CA PRO A 190 -9.25 37.74 -13.38
C PRO A 190 -9.57 37.47 -14.84
N VAL A 191 -10.80 37.79 -15.25
CA VAL A 191 -11.17 37.83 -16.66
C VAL A 191 -10.52 39.08 -17.21
N GLU A 192 -9.43 38.93 -17.95
CA GLU A 192 -8.87 40.02 -18.72
C GLU A 192 -9.94 40.42 -19.75
N VAL A 193 -10.59 41.56 -19.52
CA VAL A 193 -11.59 42.09 -20.45
C VAL A 193 -10.83 42.55 -21.67
N ILE A 194 -10.74 41.69 -22.68
CA ILE A 194 -10.17 42.04 -23.98
C ILE A 194 -11.07 43.15 -24.55
N PRO A 195 -10.55 44.36 -24.78
CA PRO A 195 -11.38 45.43 -25.27
C PRO A 195 -11.87 45.11 -26.69
N GLN A 196 -13.16 45.38 -26.96
CA GLN A 196 -13.87 44.96 -28.18
C GLN A 196 -13.10 45.29 -29.47
N HIS A 197 -12.45 46.45 -29.54
CA HIS A 197 -11.66 46.89 -30.69
C HIS A 197 -10.46 45.97 -31.03
N ALA A 198 -9.96 45.19 -30.07
CA ALA A 198 -8.89 44.20 -30.29
C ALA A 198 -9.43 42.88 -30.86
N ILE A 199 -10.70 42.55 -30.60
CA ILE A 199 -11.42 41.40 -31.16
C ILE A 199 -11.78 41.69 -32.62
N ASP A 200 -12.29 42.91 -32.88
CA ASP A 200 -12.74 43.32 -34.21
C ASP A 200 -11.59 43.36 -35.24
N LYS A 201 -10.35 43.65 -34.81
CA LYS A 201 -9.15 43.60 -35.67
C LYS A 201 -8.84 42.19 -36.21
N ARG A 202 -9.26 41.13 -35.52
CA ARG A 202 -9.04 39.74 -35.97
C ARG A 202 -10.12 39.23 -36.92
N MET A 203 -11.30 39.86 -36.91
CA MET A 203 -12.47 39.43 -37.67
C MET A 203 -12.63 40.19 -39.00
N SER A 204 -11.64 40.99 -39.41
CA SER A 204 -11.67 41.66 -40.73
C SER A 204 -11.87 40.60 -41.82
N PRO A 205 -12.93 40.69 -42.63
CA PRO A 205 -13.08 39.81 -43.78
C PRO A 205 -11.91 40.06 -44.73
N ARG A 206 -11.28 38.97 -45.19
CA ARG A 206 -10.40 39.00 -46.36
C ARG A 206 -11.23 39.17 -47.61
#